data_AF-A6IFI7-F1
#
_entry.id   AF-A6IFI7-F1
#
_cell.length_a   1.000
_cell.length_b   1.000
_cell.length_c   1.000
_cell.angle_alpha   90.00
_cell.angle_beta   90.00
_cell.angle_gamma   90.00
#
_symmetry.space_group_name_H-M   'P 1'
#
loop_
_entity.id
_entity.type
_entity.pdbx_description
1 polymer ?
#
loop_
_entity_poly.entity_id
_entity_poly.type
_entity_poly.pdbx_seq_one_letter_code
_entity_poly.pdbx_strand_id
1 'polypeptide(L)'
;MGYLDYRKKSIKELGISPSTCSFNPGVIVANMTEWKHQRITKQLEKWMQKNVEENLYSSSLGGGVATSPMLIVFHGKYSTINPLWHIRHLGWNPDARYSEHFLQEAKLLHWNGRHKPWDFPSVHNDLWESWFVPDPAGIFRLNHKR
;
A
#
# COMPACT_ATOMS: atom_id res chain seq x y z
N MET A 1 8.81 10.86 8.25
CA MET A 1 8.19 11.59 7.12
C MET A 1 6.92 10.87 6.75
N GLY A 2 5.81 11.57 6.51
CA GLY A 2 4.48 11.00 6.20
C GLY A 2 4.14 11.08 4.71
N TYR A 3 3.03 10.47 4.27
CA TYR A 3 2.63 10.42 2.84
C TYR A 3 2.27 11.79 2.24
N LEU A 4 1.98 12.79 3.09
CA LEU A 4 1.63 14.16 2.73
C LEU A 4 2.71 15.14 3.20
N ASP A 5 3.04 16.14 2.39
CA ASP A 5 3.96 17.21 2.77
C ASP A 5 3.22 18.35 3.48
N TYR A 6 3.18 18.27 4.82
CA TYR A 6 2.56 19.26 5.70
C TYR A 6 3.25 20.63 5.70
N ARG A 7 4.35 20.83 4.97
CA ARG A 7 4.92 22.17 4.75
C ARG A 7 4.12 22.96 3.72
N LYS A 8 3.41 22.27 2.81
CA LYS A 8 2.62 22.87 1.74
C LYS A 8 1.29 23.41 2.26
N LYS A 9 0.95 24.66 1.89
CA LYS A 9 -0.31 25.32 2.29
C LYS A 9 -1.53 24.47 1.91
N SER A 10 -1.56 23.95 0.68
CA SER A 10 -2.61 23.06 0.16
C SER A 10 -2.88 21.81 1.00
N ILE A 11 -1.87 21.29 1.72
CA ILE A 11 -2.04 20.16 2.63
C ILE A 11 -2.48 20.64 4.02
N LYS A 12 -1.92 21.74 4.52
CA LYS A 12 -2.32 22.31 5.83
C LYS A 12 -3.80 22.69 5.87
N GLU A 13 -4.33 23.26 4.79
CA GLU A 13 -5.72 23.68 4.68
C GLU A 13 -6.74 22.53 4.71
N LEU A 14 -6.28 21.27 4.52
CA LEU A 14 -7.15 20.11 4.67
C LEU A 14 -7.51 19.81 6.14
N GLY A 15 -6.77 20.36 7.09
CA GLY A 15 -6.99 20.12 8.52
C GLY A 15 -6.78 18.67 8.97
N ILE A 16 -6.13 17.84 8.14
CA ILE A 16 -5.81 16.44 8.47
C ILE A 16 -4.58 16.43 9.38
N SER A 17 -4.68 15.88 10.59
CA SER A 17 -3.50 15.76 11.46
C SER A 17 -2.45 14.80 10.85
N PRO A 18 -1.15 15.11 10.91
CA PRO A 18 -0.08 14.17 10.55
C PRO A 18 -0.11 12.86 11.33
N SER A 19 -0.73 12.85 12.52
CA SER A 19 -0.89 11.66 13.36
C SER A 19 -2.15 10.85 13.05
N THR A 20 -3.03 11.33 12.16
CA THR A 20 -4.26 10.62 11.83
C THR A 20 -3.91 9.29 11.15
N CYS A 21 -4.33 8.19 11.79
CA CYS A 21 -4.24 6.88 11.17
C CYS A 21 -5.16 6.82 9.94
N SER A 22 -4.75 6.03 8.95
CA SER A 22 -5.55 5.77 7.75
C SER A 22 -5.36 4.33 7.31
N PHE A 23 -5.84 3.99 6.11
CA PHE A 23 -5.78 2.65 5.55
C PHE A 23 -4.64 2.52 4.51
N ASN A 24 -4.28 1.27 4.20
CA ASN A 24 -3.39 0.97 3.09
C ASN A 24 -4.23 0.62 1.86
N PRO A 25 -4.06 1.30 0.70
CA PRO A 25 -4.90 1.07 -0.46
C PRO A 25 -4.59 -0.23 -1.22
N GLY A 26 -3.60 -1.02 -0.78
CA GLY A 26 -3.26 -2.29 -1.40
C GLY A 26 -4.36 -3.35 -1.32
N VAL A 27 -5.29 -3.21 -0.36
CA VAL A 27 -6.54 -4.00 -0.28
C VAL A 27 -7.64 -3.06 0.18
N ILE A 28 -8.68 -2.92 -0.64
CA ILE A 28 -9.88 -2.15 -0.31
C ILE A 28 -11.13 -2.88 -0.80
N VAL A 29 -12.24 -2.67 -0.11
CA VAL A 29 -13.58 -3.03 -0.61
C VAL A 29 -14.32 -1.72 -0.84
N ALA A 30 -14.77 -1.50 -2.07
CA ALA A 30 -15.42 -0.25 -2.48
C ALA A 30 -16.85 -0.51 -2.97
N ASN A 31 -17.78 0.32 -2.51
CA ASN A 31 -19.11 0.39 -3.11
C ASN A 31 -19.03 1.19 -4.42
N MET A 32 -19.09 0.49 -5.55
CA MET A 32 -18.93 1.12 -6.87
C MET A 32 -20.08 2.06 -7.25
N THR A 33 -21.29 1.82 -6.74
CA THR A 33 -22.43 2.73 -6.93
C THR A 33 -22.14 4.06 -6.26
N GLU A 34 -21.69 4.04 -5.01
CA GLU A 34 -21.35 5.25 -4.26
C GLU A 34 -20.10 5.94 -4.83
N TRP A 35 -19.12 5.15 -5.28
CA TRP A 35 -17.92 5.65 -5.96
C TRP A 35 -18.28 6.50 -7.18
N LYS A 36 -19.24 6.03 -7.99
CA LYS A 36 -19.74 6.75 -9.17
C LYS A 36 -20.56 7.97 -8.76
N HIS A 37 -21.47 7.83 -7.79
CA HIS A 37 -22.34 8.90 -7.31
C HIS A 37 -21.55 10.09 -6.75
N GLN A 38 -20.56 9.83 -5.90
CA GLN A 38 -19.67 10.87 -5.35
C GLN A 38 -18.56 11.32 -6.31
N ARG A 39 -18.49 10.74 -7.52
CA ARG A 39 -17.46 11.04 -8.52
C ARG A 39 -16.02 10.90 -7.96
N ILE A 40 -15.77 9.85 -7.17
CA ILE A 40 -14.50 9.66 -6.45
C ILE A 40 -13.30 9.70 -7.40
N THR A 41 -13.37 9.05 -8.57
CA THR A 41 -12.29 9.09 -9.57
C THR A 41 -11.87 10.51 -9.93
N LYS A 42 -12.83 11.43 -10.12
CA LYS A 42 -12.52 12.83 -10.45
C LYS A 42 -11.86 13.57 -9.29
N GLN A 43 -12.23 13.24 -8.05
CA GLN A 43 -11.58 13.81 -6.87
C GLN A 43 -10.13 13.31 -6.76
N LEU A 44 -9.89 12.01 -6.99
CA LEU A 44 -8.54 11.44 -7.00
C LEU A 44 -7.67 12.04 -8.10
N GLU A 45 -8.18 12.11 -9.34
CA GLU A 45 -7.48 12.72 -10.48
C GLU A 45 -7.12 14.19 -10.21
N LYS A 46 -8.02 14.97 -9.61
CA LYS A 46 -7.75 16.36 -9.21
C LYS A 46 -6.55 16.46 -8.26
N TRP A 47 -6.47 15.57 -7.27
CA TRP A 47 -5.37 15.53 -6.32
C TRP A 47 -4.06 15.06 -6.95
N MET A 48 -4.12 14.06 -7.84
CA MET A 48 -2.96 13.62 -8.62
C MET A 48 -2.39 14.75 -9.48
N GLN A 49 -3.26 15.49 -10.18
CA GLN A 49 -2.87 16.65 -10.99
C GLN A 49 -2.23 17.74 -10.12
N LYS A 50 -2.86 18.08 -8.99
CA LYS A 50 -2.31 19.08 -8.07
C LYS A 50 -0.95 18.68 -7.50
N ASN A 51 -0.70 17.38 -7.31
CA ASN A 51 0.61 16.90 -6.90
C ASN A 51 1.68 17.08 -7.98
N VAL A 52 1.35 16.94 -9.26
CA VAL A 52 2.29 17.23 -10.36
C VAL A 52 2.70 18.70 -10.35
N GLU A 53 1.76 19.60 -10.05
CA GLU A 53 1.98 21.05 -10.04
C GLU A 53 2.73 21.54 -8.80
N GLU A 54 2.38 21.03 -7.61
CA GLU A 54 2.83 21.59 -6.34
C GLU A 54 3.81 20.69 -5.55
N ASN A 55 4.00 19.44 -5.99
CA ASN A 55 4.77 18.40 -5.30
C ASN A 55 4.30 18.23 -3.84
N LEU A 56 3.07 17.76 -3.68
CA LEU A 56 2.33 17.70 -2.42
C LEU A 56 2.62 16.45 -1.58
N TYR A 57 3.09 15.38 -2.20
CA TYR A 57 3.27 14.09 -1.56
C TYR A 57 4.74 13.85 -1.21
N SER A 58 4.98 13.14 -0.12
CA SER A 58 6.34 12.73 0.18
C SER A 58 6.71 11.51 -0.65
N SER A 59 7.81 11.60 -1.39
CA SER A 59 8.44 10.47 -2.08
C SER A 59 9.17 9.49 -1.15
N SER A 60 9.28 9.83 0.15
CA SER A 60 10.12 9.12 1.12
C SER A 60 9.51 7.83 1.69
N LEU A 61 8.18 7.72 1.70
CA LEU A 61 7.48 6.53 2.15
C LEU A 61 6.96 5.78 0.94
N GLY A 62 7.34 4.52 0.77
CA GLY A 62 6.95 3.66 -0.37
C GLY A 62 5.46 3.39 -0.48
N GLY A 63 4.67 4.40 -0.79
CA GLY A 63 3.30 4.34 -1.28
C GLY A 63 3.28 4.83 -2.71
N GLY A 64 2.65 4.08 -3.61
CA GLY A 64 2.51 4.50 -5.01
C GLY A 64 1.78 5.84 -5.12
N VAL A 65 1.86 6.46 -6.30
CA VAL A 65 1.27 7.77 -6.64
C VAL A 65 -0.21 7.89 -6.23
N ALA A 66 -0.94 6.77 -6.21
CA ALA A 66 -2.35 6.71 -5.84
C ALA A 66 -2.63 6.77 -4.32
N THR A 67 -1.64 6.52 -3.46
CA THR A 67 -1.86 6.40 -2.00
C THR A 67 -2.27 7.74 -1.40
N SER A 68 -1.48 8.78 -1.59
CA SER A 68 -1.75 10.09 -1.01
C SER A 68 -3.08 10.71 -1.44
N PRO A 69 -3.49 10.66 -2.73
CA PRO A 69 -4.85 11.06 -3.14
C PRO A 69 -5.95 10.29 -2.41
N MET A 70 -5.81 8.97 -2.26
CA MET A 70 -6.80 8.14 -1.55
C MET A 70 -6.90 8.53 -0.07
N LEU A 71 -5.78 8.79 0.61
CA LEU A 71 -5.76 9.25 2.00
C LEU A 71 -6.55 10.56 2.18
N ILE A 72 -6.42 11.48 1.22
CA ILE A 72 -7.12 12.76 1.25
C ILE A 72 -8.63 12.57 0.98
N VAL A 73 -8.98 11.89 -0.12
CA VAL A 73 -10.37 11.75 -0.57
C VAL A 73 -11.21 10.93 0.41
N PHE A 74 -10.61 9.91 1.03
CA PHE A 74 -11.28 9.03 1.97
C PHE A 74 -11.05 9.38 3.44
N HIS A 75 -10.44 10.52 3.75
CA HIS A 75 -10.28 10.95 5.14
C HIS A 75 -11.65 11.03 5.84
N GLY A 76 -11.82 10.26 6.92
CA GLY A 76 -13.08 10.13 7.66
C GLY A 76 -14.21 9.40 6.93
N LYS A 77 -13.93 8.77 5.77
CA LYS A 77 -14.92 8.09 4.90
C LYS A 77 -14.51 6.65 4.60
N TYR A 78 -14.08 5.91 5.60
CA TYR A 78 -13.75 4.48 5.46
C TYR A 78 -14.08 3.72 6.74
N SER A 79 -14.29 2.41 6.61
CA SER A 79 -14.37 1.47 7.72
C SER A 79 -13.19 0.49 7.65
N THR A 80 -12.82 -0.09 8.77
CA THR A 80 -11.77 -1.11 8.82
C THR A 80 -12.31 -2.45 8.35
N ILE A 81 -11.44 -3.24 7.71
CA ILE A 81 -11.65 -4.67 7.49
C ILE A 81 -10.87 -5.46 8.53
N ASN A 82 -11.21 -6.74 8.75
CA ASN A 82 -10.45 -7.58 9.68
C ASN A 82 -8.96 -7.61 9.23
N PRO A 83 -8.00 -7.31 10.13
CA PRO A 83 -6.58 -7.23 9.80
C PRO A 83 -5.99 -8.47 9.13
N LEU A 84 -6.57 -9.66 9.33
CA LEU A 84 -6.15 -10.90 8.67
C LEU A 84 -6.33 -10.86 7.15
N TRP A 85 -7.19 -9.98 6.62
CA TRP A 85 -7.33 -9.74 5.18
C TRP A 85 -6.25 -8.83 4.59
N HIS A 86 -5.33 -8.32 5.40
CA HIS A 86 -4.24 -7.46 4.91
C HIS A 86 -3.01 -7.48 5.81
N ILE A 87 -2.36 -8.64 5.94
CA ILE A 87 -1.06 -8.75 6.60
C ILE A 87 -0.01 -8.13 5.68
N ARG A 88 0.46 -6.94 6.05
CA ARG A 88 1.32 -6.09 5.23
C ARG A 88 2.73 -5.98 5.81
N HIS A 89 3.55 -5.11 5.24
CA HIS A 89 4.94 -4.81 5.61
C HIS A 89 5.96 -5.94 5.44
N LEU A 90 5.58 -7.09 4.88
CA LEU A 90 6.49 -8.21 4.60
C LEU A 90 7.65 -7.83 3.68
N GLY A 91 7.51 -6.77 2.87
CA GLY A 91 8.56 -6.28 1.99
C GLY A 91 9.35 -5.07 2.51
N TRP A 92 9.06 -4.56 3.71
CA TRP A 92 9.73 -3.36 4.25
C TRP A 92 11.07 -3.70 4.90
N ASN A 93 11.12 -4.77 5.67
CA ASN A 93 12.29 -5.20 6.40
C ASN A 93 12.51 -6.71 6.14
N PRO A 94 13.70 -7.15 5.70
CA PRO A 94 14.02 -8.57 5.55
C PRO A 94 14.11 -9.32 6.89
N ASP A 95 13.99 -8.63 8.02
CA ASP A 95 13.86 -9.20 9.36
C ASP A 95 12.43 -9.05 9.92
N ALA A 96 11.45 -8.65 9.10
CA ALA A 96 10.07 -8.55 9.54
C ALA A 96 9.54 -9.92 9.99
N ARG A 97 9.20 -10.05 11.28
CA ARG A 97 8.67 -11.30 11.85
C ARG A 97 7.20 -11.14 12.17
N TYR A 98 6.36 -11.91 11.51
CA TYR A 98 5.03 -12.25 12.01
C TYR A 98 5.12 -13.59 12.73
N SER A 99 4.33 -13.78 13.79
CA SER A 99 4.24 -15.11 14.41
C SER A 99 3.58 -16.08 13.44
N GLU A 100 4.00 -17.33 13.46
CA GLU A 100 3.46 -18.41 12.63
C GLU A 100 1.93 -18.48 12.64
N HIS A 101 1.32 -18.35 13.82
CA HIS A 101 -0.14 -18.34 13.98
C HIS A 101 -0.82 -17.25 13.13
N PHE A 102 -0.26 -16.04 13.07
CA PHE A 102 -0.83 -14.95 12.25
C PHE A 102 -0.70 -15.23 10.76
N LEU A 103 0.38 -15.91 10.33
CA LEU A 103 0.59 -16.26 8.93
C LEU A 103 -0.38 -17.36 8.48
N GLN A 104 -0.64 -18.34 9.34
CA GLN A 104 -1.60 -19.42 9.07
C GLN A 104 -3.04 -18.91 8.99
N GLU A 105 -3.41 -17.96 9.84
CA GLU A 105 -4.75 -17.37 9.85
C GLU A 105 -4.95 -16.30 8.75
N ALA A 106 -3.88 -15.78 8.16
CA ALA A 106 -3.92 -14.73 7.16
C ALA A 106 -4.76 -15.15 5.94
N LYS A 107 -5.56 -14.21 5.44
CA LYS A 107 -6.32 -14.38 4.18
C LYS A 107 -5.59 -13.75 3.01
N LEU A 108 -4.69 -12.79 3.27
CA LEU A 108 -3.83 -12.16 2.27
C LEU A 108 -2.54 -11.65 2.91
N LEU A 109 -1.42 -12.01 2.28
CA LEU A 109 -0.06 -11.56 2.62
C LEU A 109 0.41 -10.52 1.59
N HIS A 110 0.98 -9.41 2.04
CA HIS A 110 1.37 -8.29 1.20
C HIS A 110 2.83 -7.86 1.43
N TRP A 111 3.70 -8.20 0.49
CA TRP A 111 5.09 -7.74 0.42
C TRP A 111 5.19 -6.32 -0.18
N ASN A 112 4.55 -5.35 0.48
CA ASN A 112 4.50 -3.94 0.04
C ASN A 112 5.78 -3.16 0.33
N GLY A 113 6.93 -3.60 -0.17
CA GLY A 113 8.17 -2.84 -0.08
C GLY A 113 9.19 -3.29 -1.12
N ARG A 114 10.46 -3.00 -0.86
CA ARG A 114 11.58 -3.30 -1.77
C ARG A 114 11.97 -4.77 -1.75
N HIS A 115 11.82 -5.44 -0.61
CA HIS A 115 12.15 -6.84 -0.42
C HIS A 115 11.00 -7.70 -0.94
N LYS A 116 11.19 -8.34 -2.10
CA LYS A 116 10.17 -9.15 -2.75
C LYS A 116 10.44 -10.63 -2.50
N PRO A 117 9.41 -11.48 -2.36
CA PRO A 117 9.61 -12.88 -1.99
C PRO A 117 10.34 -13.70 -3.07
N TRP A 118 10.37 -13.22 -4.32
CA TRP A 118 11.11 -13.83 -5.43
C TRP A 118 12.57 -13.34 -5.56
N ASP A 119 13.05 -12.48 -4.66
CA ASP A 119 14.40 -11.94 -4.66
C ASP A 119 14.99 -11.89 -3.24
N PHE A 120 16.31 -11.77 -3.11
CA PHE A 120 16.99 -11.72 -1.82
C PHE A 120 17.44 -10.29 -1.47
N PRO A 121 17.31 -9.84 -0.20
CA PRO A 121 16.75 -10.56 0.95
C PRO A 121 15.23 -10.39 1.07
N SER A 122 14.56 -11.36 1.68
CA SER A 122 13.09 -11.40 1.84
C SER A 122 12.68 -12.38 2.94
N VAL A 123 11.43 -12.25 3.44
CA VAL A 123 10.86 -13.09 4.50
C VAL A 123 9.67 -13.89 4.01
N HIS A 124 9.48 -15.07 4.59
CA HIS A 124 8.35 -15.98 4.34
C HIS A 124 8.17 -16.31 2.85
N ASN A 125 9.30 -16.48 2.15
CA ASN A 125 9.35 -16.69 0.70
C ASN A 125 8.67 -18.00 0.32
N ASP A 126 8.83 -19.01 1.18
CA ASP A 126 8.18 -20.32 1.10
C ASP A 126 6.66 -20.22 0.94
N LEU A 127 6.02 -19.28 1.64
CA LEU A 127 4.58 -19.06 1.53
C LEU A 127 4.18 -18.54 0.14
N TRP A 128 4.98 -17.64 -0.46
CA TRP A 128 4.73 -17.12 -1.80
C TRP A 128 5.09 -18.14 -2.89
N GLU A 129 6.22 -18.83 -2.73
CA GLU A 129 6.73 -19.85 -3.65
C GLU A 129 5.77 -21.02 -3.83
N SER A 130 4.98 -21.36 -2.80
CA SER A 130 3.93 -22.38 -2.91
C SER A 130 2.89 -22.10 -4.00
N TRP A 131 2.75 -20.83 -4.43
CA TRP A 131 1.88 -20.37 -5.50
C TRP A 131 2.63 -19.98 -6.78
N PHE A 132 3.96 -20.06 -6.78
CA PHE A 132 4.77 -19.66 -7.92
C PHE A 132 4.68 -20.68 -9.05
N VAL A 133 4.32 -20.20 -10.24
CA VAL A 133 4.36 -20.98 -11.48
C VAL A 133 5.65 -20.60 -12.23
N PRO A 134 6.56 -21.55 -12.52
CA PRO A 134 7.78 -21.27 -13.25
C PRO A 134 7.53 -20.59 -14.60
N ASP A 135 8.37 -19.63 -14.95
CA ASP A 135 8.31 -18.96 -16.25
C ASP A 135 8.64 -19.96 -17.38
N PRO A 136 7.70 -20.24 -18.30
CA PRO A 136 7.92 -21.20 -19.38
C PRO A 136 9.02 -20.76 -20.35
N ALA A 137 9.33 -19.46 -20.44
CA ALA A 137 10.42 -18.94 -21.26
C ALA A 137 11.80 -19.04 -20.57
N GLY A 138 11.83 -19.34 -19.26
CA GLY A 138 13.06 -19.44 -18.47
C GLY A 138 13.83 -18.13 -18.29
N ILE A 139 13.19 -16.99 -18.60
CA ILE A 139 13.78 -15.65 -18.48
C ILE A 139 13.77 -15.22 -17.01
N PHE A 140 12.66 -15.47 -16.32
CA PHE A 140 12.54 -15.18 -14.90
C PHE A 140 12.97 -16.38 -14.06
N ARG A 141 13.88 -16.14 -13.12
CA ARG A 141 14.33 -17.13 -12.14
C ARG A 141 14.25 -16.51 -10.76
N LEU A 142 13.83 -17.30 -9.79
CA LEU A 142 13.85 -16.89 -8.40
C LEU A 142 15.31 -16.72 -7.97
N ASN A 143 15.58 -15.60 -7.30
CA ASN A 143 16.90 -15.30 -6.79
C ASN A 143 16.92 -15.52 -5.27
N HIS A 144 17.18 -16.77 -4.88
CA HIS A 144 17.47 -17.09 -3.49
C HIS A 144 18.98 -17.17 -3.33
N LYS A 145 19.58 -16.31 -2.50
CA LYS A 145 20.91 -16.62 -1.99
C LYS A 145 20.78 -17.84 -1.08
N ARG A 146 21.53 -18.90 -1.42
CA ARG A 146 21.85 -19.99 -0.49
C ARG A 146 22.63 -19.44 0.71
#